data_AF-A0A2V8M2Z6-F1
#
_entry.id   AF-A0A2V8M2Z6-F1
#
_cell.length_a   1.000
_cell.length_b   1.000
_cell.length_c   1.000
_cell.angle_alpha   90.00
_cell.angle_beta   90.00
_cell.angle_gamma   90.00
#
_symmetry.space_group_name_H-M   'P 1'
#
loop_
_entity.id
_entity.type
_entity.pdbx_description
1 polymer ?
#
loop_
_entity_poly.entity_id
_entity_poly.type
_entity_poly.pdbx_seq_one_letter_code
_entity_poly.pdbx_strand_id
1 'polypeptide(L)' 'GKLLWEFNTAQQFDTVNKVPAHGGAISTSGAVVVGGRVYVGSGYAISSAASGGNVLLAFGVE' A
#
# COMPACT_ATOMS: atom_id res chain seq x y z
N GLY A 1 6.57 -20.41 -10.03
CA GLY A 1 6.19 -19.18 -10.77
C GLY A 1 7.37 -18.24 -10.86
N LYS A 2 7.32 -17.22 -11.73
CA LYS A 2 8.37 -16.21 -11.91
C LYS A 2 7.88 -14.87 -11.34
N LEU A 3 8.69 -14.20 -10.54
CA LEU A 3 8.41 -12.83 -10.06
C LEU A 3 8.39 -11.88 -11.27
N LEU A 4 7.30 -11.12 -11.41
CA LEU A 4 7.14 -10.12 -12.48
C LEU A 4 7.39 -8.69 -11.99
N TRP A 5 7.01 -8.40 -10.75
CA TRP A 5 7.08 -7.07 -10.16
C TRP A 5 6.97 -7.14 -8.64
N GLU A 6 7.63 -6.21 -7.96
CA GLU A 6 7.52 -5.99 -6.53
C GLU A 6 7.59 -4.49 -6.21
N PHE A 7 7.01 -4.07 -5.09
CA PHE A 7 7.04 -2.69 -4.63
C PHE A 7 7.12 -2.63 -3.10
N ASN A 8 8.09 -1.90 -2.58
CA ASN A 8 8.23 -1.69 -1.15
C ASN A 8 7.24 -0.63 -0.66
N THR A 9 6.27 -1.01 0.17
CA THR A 9 5.28 -0.06 0.70
C THR A 9 5.74 0.68 1.97
N ALA A 10 6.89 0.34 2.55
CA ALA A 10 7.41 0.96 3.78
C ALA A 10 8.29 2.18 3.46
N GLN A 11 7.66 3.28 3.01
CA GLN A 11 8.34 4.52 2.64
C GLN A 11 7.39 5.72 2.73
N GLN A 12 7.91 6.94 2.81
CA GLN A 12 7.06 8.14 2.79
C GLN A 12 6.33 8.28 1.44
N PHE A 13 5.08 8.73 1.49
CA PHE A 13 4.26 8.98 0.31
C PHE A 13 3.76 10.41 0.25
N ASP A 14 3.93 11.03 -0.92
CA ASP A 14 3.20 12.24 -1.29
C ASP A 14 1.78 11.84 -1.74
N THR A 15 0.83 12.02 -0.83
CA THR A 15 -0.55 11.59 -1.06
C THR A 15 -1.35 12.63 -1.85
N VAL A 16 -2.37 12.15 -2.58
CA VAL A 16 -3.28 13.01 -3.35
C VAL A 16 -4.08 13.98 -2.47
N ASN A 17 -4.42 13.55 -1.24
CA ASN A 17 -5.14 14.36 -0.26
C ASN A 17 -4.22 15.17 0.66
N LYS A 18 -2.89 15.17 0.43
CA LYS A 18 -1.88 15.91 1.20
C LYS A 18 -1.78 15.53 2.67
N VAL A 19 -2.34 14.38 3.06
CA VAL A 19 -2.15 13.83 4.40
C VAL A 19 -0.88 12.97 4.40
N PRO A 20 0.11 13.25 5.27
CA PRO A 20 1.33 12.45 5.33
C PRO A 20 1.03 10.97 5.54
N ALA A 21 1.71 10.10 4.77
CA ALA A 21 1.61 8.66 4.91
C ALA A 21 2.99 8.00 4.75
N HIS A 22 3.12 6.80 5.32
CA HIS A 22 4.38 6.03 5.33
C HIS A 22 4.21 4.58 4.86
N GLY A 23 2.97 4.07 4.79
CA GLY A 23 2.72 2.65 4.55
C GLY A 23 3.43 1.76 5.57
N GLY A 24 3.96 0.63 5.11
CA GLY A 24 4.59 -0.40 5.94
C GLY A 24 3.71 -1.63 6.09
N ALA A 25 2.99 -1.75 7.22
CA ALA A 25 2.26 -2.95 7.57
C ALA A 25 1.14 -3.29 6.55
N ILE A 26 1.21 -4.48 5.96
CA ILE A 26 0.15 -5.08 5.11
C ILE A 26 -0.51 -6.20 5.91
N SER A 27 -1.31 -5.81 6.90
CA SER A 27 -1.94 -6.74 7.87
C SER A 27 -3.47 -6.73 7.81
N THR A 28 -4.03 -6.24 6.70
CA THR A 28 -5.49 -6.16 6.46
C THR A 28 -5.88 -7.07 5.30
N SER A 29 -7.02 -6.78 4.65
CA SER A 29 -7.44 -7.46 3.43
C SER A 29 -6.34 -7.44 2.35
N GLY A 30 -6.31 -8.51 1.54
CA GLY A 30 -5.38 -8.61 0.41
C GLY A 30 -5.68 -7.59 -0.69
N ALA A 31 -4.88 -7.66 -1.76
CA ALA A 31 -5.03 -6.79 -2.92
C ALA A 31 -6.38 -6.97 -3.61
N VAL A 32 -6.99 -5.87 -4.07
CA VAL A 32 -8.20 -5.87 -4.90
C VAL A 32 -7.80 -5.53 -6.34
N VAL A 33 -8.28 -6.32 -7.31
CA VAL A 33 -8.00 -6.12 -8.74
C VAL A 33 -9.29 -5.87 -9.49
N VAL A 34 -9.44 -4.68 -10.09
CA VAL A 34 -10.64 -4.28 -10.83
C VAL A 34 -10.30 -3.17 -11.82
N GLY A 35 -10.93 -3.18 -13.00
CA GLY A 35 -10.80 -2.08 -13.98
C GLY A 35 -9.37 -1.84 -14.46
N GLY A 36 -8.53 -2.88 -14.55
CA GLY A 36 -7.13 -2.75 -14.96
C GLY A 36 -6.19 -2.17 -13.91
N ARG A 37 -6.62 -2.10 -12.64
CA ARG A 37 -5.83 -1.56 -11.52
C ARG A 37 -5.73 -2.54 -10.35
N VAL A 38 -4.67 -2.37 -9.56
CA VAL A 38 -4.44 -3.11 -8.31
C VAL A 38 -4.47 -2.14 -7.14
N TYR A 39 -5.29 -2.43 -6.14
CA TYR A 39 -5.46 -1.62 -4.93
C TYR A 39 -4.95 -2.36 -3.71
N VAL A 40 -4.12 -1.71 -2.89
CA VAL A 40 -3.52 -2.31 -1.69
C VAL A 40 -3.50 -1.30 -0.56
N GLY A 41 -4.03 -1.68 0.61
CA GLY A 41 -3.87 -0.90 1.85
C GLY A 41 -2.53 -1.22 2.53
N SER A 42 -1.86 -0.20 3.04
CA SER A 42 -0.60 -0.34 3.80
C SER A 42 -0.53 0.65 4.96
N GLY A 43 0.23 0.33 5.99
CA GLY A 43 0.44 1.17 7.18
C GLY A 43 -0.60 1.00 8.28
N TYR A 44 -1.47 -0.01 8.17
CA TYR A 44 -2.45 -0.34 9.21
C TYR A 44 -1.79 -1.16 10.33
N ALA A 45 -1.38 -0.46 11.38
CA ALA A 45 -0.54 -1.01 12.45
C ALA A 45 -1.28 -1.23 13.79
N ILE A 46 -2.61 -1.47 13.79
CA ILE A 46 -3.36 -1.66 15.05
C ILE A 46 -2.92 -2.93 15.79
N SER A 47 -2.52 -3.98 15.07
CA SER A 47 -2.14 -5.28 15.64
C SER A 47 -0.65 -5.62 15.51
N SER A 48 0.15 -4.78 14.87
CA SER A 48 1.58 -4.99 14.66
C SER A 48 2.35 -3.84 15.32
N ALA A 49 3.50 -4.14 15.95
CA ALA A 49 4.41 -3.11 16.45
C ALA A 49 5.09 -2.29 15.32
N ALA A 50 4.47 -2.25 14.14
CA ALA A 50 4.94 -1.51 12.98
C ALA A 50 4.61 -0.02 13.12
N SER A 51 5.37 0.82 12.43
CA SER A 51 5.00 2.22 12.27
C SER A 51 3.68 2.33 11.50
N GLY A 52 2.72 3.06 12.08
CA GLY A 52 1.50 3.44 11.39
C GLY A 52 1.76 4.49 10.31
N GLY A 53 0.82 4.63 9.38
CA GLY A 53 0.94 5.62 8.30
C GLY A 53 0.07 5.23 7.11
N ASN A 54 -1.23 5.15 7.33
CA ASN A 54 -2.20 4.58 6.40
C ASN A 54 -2.10 5.19 5.00
N VAL A 55 -1.94 4.34 4.00
CA VAL A 55 -1.98 4.69 2.58
C VAL A 55 -2.79 3.64 1.82
N LEU A 56 -3.58 4.11 0.85
CA LEU A 56 -4.15 3.26 -0.19
C LEU A 56 -3.34 3.46 -1.46
N LEU A 57 -2.69 2.39 -1.93
CA LEU A 57 -1.91 2.38 -3.16
C LEU A 57 -2.80 1.90 -4.31
N ALA A 58 -2.67 2.54 -5.47
CA ALA A 58 -3.37 2.17 -6.70
C ALA A 58 -2.36 2.08 -7.85
N PHE A 59 -2.10 0.86 -8.33
CA PHE A 59 -1.15 0.60 -9.42
C PHE A 59 -1.90 0.43 -10.75
N GLY A 60 -1.32 0.96 -11.83
CA GLY A 60 -1.76 0.82 -13.21
C GLY A 60 -0.55 0.77 -14.15
N VAL A 61 -0.79 0.55 -15.44
CA VAL A 61 0.26 0.43 -16.48
C VAL A 61 0.55 1.74 -17.24
N GLU A 62 -0.02 2.85 -16.78
CA GLU A 62 0.13 4.18 -17.38
C GLU A 62 1.50 4.81 -17.05
#